data_AF-A0A961MMN6-F1
#
_entry.id   AF-A0A961MMN6-F1
#
_cell.length_a   1.000
_cell.length_b   1.000
_cell.length_c   1.000
_cell.angle_alpha   90.00
_cell.angle_beta   90.00
_cell.angle_gamma   90.00
#
_symmetry.space_group_name_H-M   'P 1'
#
loop_
_entity.id
_entity.type
_entity.pdbx_description
1 polymer ?
#
loop_
_entity_poly.entity_id
_entity_poly.type
_entity_poly.pdbx_seq_one_letter_code
_entity_poly.pdbx_strand_id
1 'polypeptide(L)'
;LVWYLACADPGLAAAYAPVAGAFWRPHPEMGACAGPVRLLHTHGWRDETVPLEGRPLRGGAILQGDVFHGLEILRDANGCTGLRADAYDTEGPFWRRWWTRCTPGSALQLALHTGGHSVPPGWAALALDWFAEVVPGDPE
;
A
#
# COMPACT_ATOMS: atom_id res chain seq x y z
N LEU A 1 -1.94 -0.76 11.34
CA LEU A 1 -3.00 0.24 11.61
C LEU A 1 -3.53 0.86 10.32
N VAL A 2 -2.72 1.63 9.58
CA VAL A 2 -3.17 2.40 8.40
C VAL A 2 -3.91 1.56 7.36
N TRP A 3 -3.43 0.35 7.04
CA TRP A 3 -4.11 -0.56 6.11
C TRP A 3 -5.52 -0.98 6.60
N TYR A 4 -5.69 -1.20 7.90
CA TYR A 4 -7.00 -1.51 8.48
C TYR A 4 -7.92 -0.29 8.45
N LEU A 5 -7.40 0.92 8.71
CA LEU A 5 -8.19 2.15 8.61
C LEU A 5 -8.65 2.38 7.16
N ALA A 6 -7.74 2.29 6.20
CA ALA A 6 -8.06 2.44 4.79
C ALA A 6 -9.13 1.44 4.33
N CYS A 7 -9.04 0.18 4.78
CA CYS A 7 -10.00 -0.85 4.43
C CYS A 7 -11.36 -0.67 5.14
N ALA A 8 -11.37 -0.29 6.42
CA ALA A 8 -12.61 -0.20 7.21
C ALA A 8 -13.36 1.11 7.02
N ASP A 9 -12.65 2.22 6.85
CA ASP A 9 -13.20 3.57 6.68
C ASP A 9 -12.35 4.36 5.68
N PRO A 10 -12.49 4.10 4.37
CA PRO A 10 -11.69 4.74 3.35
C PRO A 10 -11.86 6.26 3.30
N GLY A 11 -12.99 6.79 3.80
CA GLY A 11 -13.30 8.22 3.86
C GLY A 11 -12.64 8.98 5.01
N LEU A 12 -12.00 8.29 5.97
CA LEU A 12 -11.36 8.91 7.13
C LEU A 12 -10.21 9.88 6.76
N ALA A 13 -9.55 9.62 5.63
CA ALA A 13 -8.50 10.48 5.08
C ALA A 13 -8.58 10.51 3.55
N ALA A 14 -8.12 11.61 2.94
CA ALA A 14 -8.11 11.76 1.49
C ALA A 14 -7.21 10.72 0.78
N ALA A 15 -6.12 10.32 1.45
CA ALA A 15 -5.21 9.26 1.01
C ALA A 15 -4.37 8.73 2.18
N TYR A 16 -3.75 7.55 1.98
CA TYR A 16 -2.98 6.81 2.99
C TYR A 16 -1.57 6.49 2.48
N ALA A 17 -0.54 6.72 3.29
CA ALA A 17 0.85 6.44 2.91
C ALA A 17 1.61 5.64 3.99
N PRO A 18 1.28 4.36 4.22
CA PRO A 18 1.97 3.54 5.22
C PRO A 18 3.38 3.12 4.79
N VAL A 19 4.32 3.15 5.76
CA VAL A 19 5.68 2.60 5.62
C VAL A 19 5.80 1.29 6.41
N ALA A 20 6.33 0.24 5.78
CA ALA A 20 6.78 -1.00 6.40
C ALA A 20 5.74 -1.76 7.26
N GLY A 21 4.44 -1.56 7.02
CA GLY A 21 3.37 -2.27 7.72
C GLY A 21 2.13 -2.48 6.86
N ALA A 22 1.57 -3.68 6.93
CA ALA A 22 0.38 -4.13 6.21
C ALA A 22 -0.59 -4.90 7.13
N PHE A 23 -1.49 -5.70 6.56
CA PHE A 23 -2.38 -6.59 7.32
C PHE A 23 -1.59 -7.69 8.06
N TRP A 24 -2.16 -8.21 9.13
CA TRP A 24 -1.79 -9.47 9.77
C TRP A 24 -2.57 -10.63 9.15
N ARG A 25 -2.18 -11.88 9.44
CA ARG A 25 -3.02 -13.05 9.12
C ARG A 25 -3.98 -13.36 10.29
N PRO A 26 -5.19 -13.87 10.01
CA PRO A 26 -5.79 -13.95 8.68
C PRO A 26 -6.00 -12.55 8.09
N HIS A 27 -5.75 -12.41 6.78
CA HIS A 27 -6.04 -11.18 6.08
C HIS A 27 -7.56 -10.97 6.00
N PRO A 28 -8.04 -9.73 5.77
CA PRO A 28 -9.43 -9.53 5.38
C PRO A 28 -9.81 -10.39 4.16
N GLU A 29 -11.04 -10.87 4.12
CA GLU A 29 -11.55 -11.57 2.94
C GLU A 29 -11.66 -10.60 1.74
N MET A 30 -11.68 -11.16 0.53
CA MET A 30 -11.98 -10.37 -0.68
C MET A 30 -13.37 -9.73 -0.56
N GLY A 31 -13.53 -8.48 -0.98
CA GLY A 31 -14.75 -7.70 -0.79
C GLY A 31 -15.03 -7.23 0.65
N ALA A 32 -14.15 -7.49 1.63
CA ALA A 32 -14.38 -7.08 3.02
C ALA A 32 -14.08 -5.59 3.29
N CYS A 33 -13.32 -4.92 2.42
CA CYS A 33 -13.06 -3.48 2.57
C CYS A 33 -14.29 -2.66 2.16
N ALA A 34 -14.57 -1.58 2.89
CA ALA A 34 -15.77 -0.77 2.75
C ALA A 34 -15.85 0.02 1.43
N GLY A 35 -14.74 0.15 0.70
CA GLY A 35 -14.73 0.76 -0.63
C GLY A 35 -13.34 1.07 -1.16
N PRO A 36 -13.27 1.77 -2.31
CA PRO A 36 -12.01 2.16 -2.94
C PRO A 36 -11.17 3.11 -2.10
N VAL A 37 -9.85 3.01 -2.22
CA VAL A 37 -8.86 3.78 -1.47
C VAL A 37 -7.83 4.43 -2.37
N ARG A 38 -7.19 5.49 -1.86
CA ARG A 38 -5.91 6.01 -2.35
C ARG A 38 -4.81 5.58 -1.39
N LEU A 39 -3.96 4.63 -1.75
CA LEU A 39 -2.90 4.12 -0.87
C LEU A 39 -1.53 3.99 -1.58
N LEU A 40 -0.50 4.61 -0.99
CA LEU A 40 0.90 4.44 -1.33
C LEU A 40 1.59 3.60 -0.25
N HIS A 41 1.84 2.32 -0.54
CA HIS A 41 2.60 1.48 0.36
C HIS A 41 4.11 1.61 0.08
N THR A 42 4.88 2.02 1.08
CA THR A 42 6.35 2.03 0.99
C THR A 42 6.94 0.90 1.82
N HIS A 43 7.91 0.16 1.28
CA HIS A 43 8.50 -0.98 1.99
C HIS A 43 9.98 -1.20 1.67
N GLY A 44 10.74 -1.71 2.64
CA GLY A 44 12.14 -2.09 2.46
C GLY A 44 12.28 -3.46 1.81
N TRP A 45 13.07 -3.55 0.74
CA TRP A 45 13.38 -4.82 0.07
C TRP A 45 14.09 -5.82 0.97
N ARG A 46 14.83 -5.34 1.97
CA ARG A 46 15.58 -6.15 2.95
C ARG A 46 14.97 -6.04 4.35
N ASP A 47 13.67 -5.79 4.47
CA ASP A 47 13.02 -5.69 5.77
C ASP A 47 12.93 -7.08 6.42
N GLU A 48 13.70 -7.29 7.50
CA GLU A 48 13.67 -8.52 8.30
C GLU A 48 12.75 -8.41 9.53
N THR A 49 12.26 -7.21 9.84
CA THR A 49 11.37 -6.96 10.99
C THR A 49 9.90 -7.18 10.61
N VAL A 50 9.54 -6.76 9.40
CA VAL A 50 8.25 -7.00 8.75
C VAL A 50 8.55 -7.41 7.31
N PRO A 51 8.96 -8.66 7.02
CA PRO A 51 9.22 -9.09 5.66
C PRO A 51 8.00 -8.93 4.76
N LEU A 52 8.21 -8.73 3.45
CA LEU A 52 7.14 -8.56 2.47
C LEU A 52 6.16 -9.75 2.47
N GLU A 53 6.65 -10.97 2.66
CA GLU A 53 5.86 -12.20 2.73
C GLU A 53 5.18 -12.42 4.10
N GLY A 54 5.56 -11.60 5.08
CA GLY A 54 5.26 -11.77 6.49
C GLY A 54 6.15 -12.82 7.17
N ARG A 55 5.94 -13.02 8.47
CA ARG A 55 6.62 -14.05 9.27
C ARG A 55 5.80 -14.42 10.51
N PRO A 56 6.06 -15.59 11.11
CA PRO A 56 5.53 -15.91 12.43
C PRO A 56 6.18 -15.08 13.52
N LEU A 57 5.40 -14.75 14.53
CA LEU A 57 5.81 -14.12 15.79
C LEU A 57 5.30 -14.95 16.96
N ARG A 58 5.95 -14.80 18.12
CA ARG A 58 5.59 -15.49 19.37
C ARG A 58 5.41 -17.01 19.20
N GLY A 59 6.37 -17.66 18.52
CA GLY A 59 6.31 -19.11 18.28
C GLY A 59 5.19 -19.56 17.33
N GLY A 60 4.69 -18.66 16.47
CA GLY A 60 3.64 -18.98 15.50
C GLY A 60 2.23 -18.64 15.97
N ALA A 61 2.07 -18.11 17.18
CA ALA A 61 0.77 -17.69 17.70
C ALA A 61 0.18 -16.49 16.94
N ILE A 62 1.03 -15.67 16.30
CA ILE A 62 0.62 -14.51 15.51
C ILE A 62 1.43 -14.50 14.22
N LEU A 63 0.79 -14.24 13.08
CA LEU A 63 1.46 -14.21 11.78
C LEU A 63 1.32 -12.83 11.14
N GLN A 64 2.44 -12.21 10.80
CA GLN A 64 2.44 -11.03 9.95
C GLN A 64 1.95 -11.42 8.56
N GLY A 65 1.15 -10.55 7.94
CA GLY A 65 0.56 -10.81 6.64
C GLY A 65 1.53 -10.56 5.50
N ASP A 66 1.30 -11.28 4.42
CA ASP A 66 1.93 -11.05 3.13
C ASP A 66 1.38 -9.73 2.52
N VAL A 67 2.30 -8.81 2.21
CA VAL A 67 2.03 -7.50 1.62
C VAL A 67 1.42 -7.63 0.23
N PHE A 68 1.88 -8.60 -0.58
CA PHE A 68 1.37 -8.81 -1.93
C PHE A 68 -0.06 -9.36 -1.94
N HIS A 69 -0.38 -10.26 -1.01
CA HIS A 69 -1.77 -10.68 -0.81
C HIS A 69 -2.63 -9.53 -0.29
N GLY A 70 -2.10 -8.71 0.60
CA GLY A 70 -2.76 -7.48 1.00
C GLY A 70 -3.04 -6.52 -0.18
N LEU A 71 -2.07 -6.34 -1.09
CA LEU A 71 -2.26 -5.53 -2.30
C LEU A 71 -3.31 -6.13 -3.22
N GLU A 72 -3.49 -7.45 -3.26
CA GLU A 72 -4.60 -8.09 -3.96
C GLU A 72 -5.96 -7.69 -3.40
N ILE A 73 -6.12 -7.72 -2.07
CA ILE A 73 -7.35 -7.28 -1.40
C ILE A 73 -7.65 -5.81 -1.70
N LEU A 74 -6.64 -4.93 -1.64
CA LEU A 74 -6.84 -3.51 -1.96
C LEU A 74 -7.12 -3.26 -3.45
N ARG A 75 -6.59 -4.08 -4.36
CA ARG A 75 -6.93 -4.01 -5.79
C ARG A 75 -8.38 -4.36 -6.04
N ASP A 76 -8.87 -5.40 -5.38
CA ASP A 76 -10.28 -5.78 -5.44
C ASP A 76 -11.19 -4.68 -4.88
N ALA A 77 -10.85 -4.13 -3.71
CA ALA A 77 -11.54 -2.96 -3.13
C ALA A 77 -11.56 -1.76 -4.09
N ASN A 78 -10.47 -1.56 -4.85
CA ASN A 78 -10.36 -0.50 -5.86
C ASN A 78 -10.99 -0.86 -7.22
N GLY A 79 -11.55 -2.06 -7.40
CA GLY A 79 -12.10 -2.52 -8.68
C GLY A 79 -11.05 -2.66 -9.79
N CYS A 80 -9.79 -2.91 -9.44
CA CYS A 80 -8.71 -3.04 -10.39
C CYS A 80 -8.79 -4.36 -11.16
N THR A 81 -8.78 -4.31 -12.50
CA THR A 81 -8.92 -5.50 -13.37
C THR A 81 -7.59 -6.19 -13.69
N GLY A 82 -6.45 -5.54 -13.44
CA GLY A 82 -5.13 -6.05 -13.78
C GLY A 82 -4.45 -6.88 -12.69
N LEU A 83 -3.99 -8.08 -13.04
CA LEU A 83 -3.14 -8.89 -12.14
C LEU A 83 -1.76 -8.25 -11.92
N ARG A 84 -1.13 -7.75 -12.99
CA ARG A 84 0.11 -6.95 -12.90
C ARG A 84 -0.21 -5.45 -12.81
N ALA A 85 0.77 -4.68 -12.35
CA ALA A 85 0.70 -3.22 -12.42
C ALA A 85 0.70 -2.74 -13.89
N ASP A 86 0.20 -1.54 -14.11
CA ASP A 86 0.07 -0.94 -15.44
C ASP A 86 1.23 -0.04 -15.79
N ALA A 87 1.76 0.64 -14.77
CA ALA A 87 2.87 1.56 -14.89
C ALA A 87 3.90 1.31 -13.78
N TYR A 88 5.12 1.74 -14.07
CA TYR A 88 6.33 1.43 -13.33
C TYR A 88 7.28 2.61 -13.39
N ASP A 89 8.06 2.78 -12.33
CA ASP A 89 9.19 3.69 -12.30
C ASP A 89 10.30 3.04 -11.48
N THR A 90 11.50 2.95 -12.05
CA THR A 90 12.67 2.36 -11.41
C THR A 90 13.79 3.38 -11.23
N GLU A 91 13.52 4.65 -11.47
CA GLU A 91 14.46 5.74 -11.27
C GLU A 91 14.54 6.14 -9.78
N GLY A 92 15.70 6.65 -9.38
CA GLY A 92 15.92 7.10 -8.02
C GLY A 92 15.89 5.98 -6.96
N PRO A 93 15.65 6.31 -5.69
CA PRO A 93 15.79 5.37 -4.57
C PRO A 93 14.56 4.47 -4.36
N PHE A 94 13.48 4.64 -5.14
CA PHE A 94 12.24 3.90 -5.00
C PHE A 94 11.85 3.22 -6.30
N TRP A 95 11.76 1.89 -6.28
CA TRP A 95 11.12 1.14 -7.37
C TRP A 95 9.62 1.11 -7.15
N ARG A 96 8.90 1.79 -8.03
CA ARG A 96 7.47 2.03 -7.93
C ARG A 96 6.70 1.26 -8.99
N ARG A 97 5.52 0.80 -8.63
CA ARG A 97 4.55 0.19 -9.55
C ARG A 97 3.12 0.48 -9.09
N TRP A 98 2.21 0.74 -10.03
CA TRP A 98 0.83 1.09 -9.73
C TRP A 98 -0.17 0.60 -10.77
N TRP A 99 -1.44 0.54 -10.38
CA TRP A 99 -2.55 0.07 -11.19
C TRP A 99 -3.41 1.26 -11.61
N THR A 100 -3.72 1.35 -12.90
CA THR A 100 -4.47 2.48 -13.47
C THR A 100 -5.83 2.06 -14.01
N ARG A 101 -6.03 0.77 -14.33
CA ARG A 101 -7.34 0.21 -14.71
C ARG A 101 -8.17 -0.17 -13.49
N CYS A 102 -8.53 0.83 -12.69
CA CYS A 102 -9.29 0.72 -11.44
C CYS A 102 -10.48 1.71 -11.43
N THR A 103 -11.30 1.67 -10.39
CA THR A 103 -12.39 2.63 -10.17
C THR A 103 -11.87 4.08 -10.17
N PRO A 104 -12.48 5.01 -10.93
CA PRO A 104 -12.09 6.41 -10.93
C PRO A 104 -12.03 7.01 -9.52
N GLY A 105 -10.99 7.79 -9.24
CA GLY A 105 -10.77 8.39 -7.92
C GLY A 105 -10.08 7.49 -6.90
N SER A 106 -9.83 6.22 -7.21
CA SER A 106 -8.95 5.34 -6.43
C SER A 106 -7.49 5.42 -6.89
N ALA A 107 -6.56 5.03 -6.03
CA ALA A 107 -5.14 4.92 -6.38
C ALA A 107 -4.48 3.83 -5.53
N LEU A 108 -3.66 2.97 -6.14
CA LEU A 108 -2.87 1.99 -5.40
C LEU A 108 -1.48 1.89 -5.98
N GLN A 109 -0.47 2.16 -5.15
CA GLN A 109 0.93 2.15 -5.55
C GLN A 109 1.79 1.46 -4.51
N LEU A 110 2.71 0.63 -4.98
CA LEU A 110 3.80 0.06 -4.19
C LEU A 110 5.09 0.79 -4.53
N ALA A 111 5.84 1.22 -3.52
CA ALA A 111 7.18 1.78 -3.62
C ALA A 111 8.16 0.97 -2.77
N LEU A 112 9.16 0.37 -3.39
CA LEU A 112 10.18 -0.42 -2.72
C LEU A 112 11.49 0.37 -2.66
N HIS A 113 12.12 0.43 -1.50
CA HIS A 113 13.48 0.93 -1.35
C HIS A 113 14.42 -0.21 -0.99
N THR A 114 15.72 -0.06 -1.24
CA THR A 114 16.70 -1.14 -1.01
C THR A 114 17.04 -1.37 0.47
N GLY A 115 16.43 -0.63 1.41
CA GLY A 115 16.71 -0.69 2.85
C GLY A 115 15.98 -1.81 3.59
N GLY A 116 16.15 -1.84 4.91
CA GLY A 116 15.37 -2.68 5.84
C GLY A 116 14.20 -1.92 6.48
N HIS A 117 13.87 -2.24 7.74
CA HIS A 117 12.75 -1.65 8.48
C HIS A 117 13.01 -0.21 8.94
N SER A 118 12.82 0.75 8.04
CA SER A 118 13.02 2.17 8.33
C SER A 118 12.25 3.04 7.35
N VAL A 119 11.99 4.29 7.72
CA VAL A 119 11.54 5.31 6.76
C VAL A 119 12.76 5.76 5.95
N PRO A 120 12.81 5.49 4.62
CA PRO A 120 13.97 5.85 3.82
C PRO A 120 14.04 7.38 3.58
N PRO A 121 15.24 7.95 3.38
CA PRO A 121 15.39 9.33 2.94
C PRO A 121 14.57 9.61 1.67
N GLY A 122 13.98 10.80 1.60
CA GLY A 122 13.14 11.22 0.47
C GLY A 122 11.70 10.68 0.48
N TRP A 123 11.34 9.80 1.43
CA TRP A 123 9.97 9.27 1.51
C TRP A 123 8.90 10.35 1.67
N ALA A 124 9.15 11.37 2.50
CA ALA A 124 8.17 12.44 2.73
C ALA A 124 7.87 13.23 1.44
N ALA A 125 8.90 13.53 0.65
CA ALA A 125 8.73 14.18 -0.65
C ALA A 125 7.95 13.29 -1.62
N LEU A 126 8.34 12.01 -1.75
CA LEU A 126 7.60 11.03 -2.55
C LEU A 126 6.11 10.97 -2.17
N ALA A 127 5.81 10.92 -0.87
CA ALA A 127 4.44 10.81 -0.39
C ALA A 127 3.62 12.07 -0.68
N LEU A 128 4.21 13.26 -0.54
CA LEU A 128 3.55 14.54 -0.83
C LEU A 128 3.32 14.74 -2.33
N ASP A 129 4.32 14.44 -3.16
CA ASP A 129 4.21 14.52 -4.63
C ASP A 129 3.12 13.56 -5.12
N TRP A 130 3.12 12.31 -4.63
CA TRP A 130 2.08 11.34 -4.93
C TRP A 130 0.69 11.78 -4.45
N PHE A 131 0.60 12.37 -3.24
CA PHE A 131 -0.66 12.88 -2.71
C PHE A 131 -1.25 13.96 -3.62
N ALA A 132 -0.43 14.93 -4.04
CA ALA A 132 -0.85 16.01 -4.93
C ALA A 132 -1.28 15.51 -6.32
N GLU A 133 -0.73 14.38 -6.78
CA GLU A 133 -1.12 13.73 -8.03
C GLU A 133 -2.50 13.03 -7.93
N VAL A 134 -2.76 12.34 -6.82
CA VAL A 134 -3.93 11.43 -6.70
C VAL A 134 -5.13 12.05 -5.99
N VAL A 135 -4.93 13.12 -5.23
CA VAL A 135 -5.98 13.87 -4.55
C VAL A 135 -6.22 15.16 -5.34
N PRO A 136 -7.40 15.33 -5.96
CA PRO A 136 -7.74 16.58 -6.63
C PRO A 136 -7.63 17.74 -5.64
N GLY A 137 -7.01 18.86 -6.06
CA GLY A 137 -7.17 20.12 -5.33
C GLY A 137 -8.64 20.53 -5.33
N ASP A 138 -9.10 21.15 -4.24
CA ASP A 138 -10.41 21.78 -4.24
C ASP A 138 -10.46 22.80 -5.39
N PRO A 139 -11.52 22.83 -6.21
CA PRO A 139 -11.73 23.95 -7.10
C PRO A 139 -11.94 25.20 -6.23
N GLU A 140 -11.04 26.17 -6.38
CA GLU A 140 -11.18 27.52 -5.81
C GLU A 140 -12.43 28.23 -6.36
#